data_AF-A0A3D1PNR7-F1
#
_entry.id   AF-A0A3D1PNR7-F1
#
_cell.length_a   1.000
_cell.length_b   1.000
_cell.length_c   1.000
_cell.angle_alpha   90.00
_cell.angle_beta   90.00
_cell.angle_gamma   90.00
#
_symmetry.space_group_name_H-M   'P 1'
#
loop_
_entity.id
_entity.type
_entity.pdbx_description
1 polymer ?
#
loop_
_entity_poly.entity_id
_entity_poly.type
_entity_poly.pdbx_seq_one_letter_code
_entity_poly.pdbx_strand_id
1 'polypeptide(L)'
;MNINALKREMKKLEKFFVDPSGEIYTATELHEKLAREICEKNHWEWKISGLYSAEDFLLEKKGYIKVAKYDVFKYVAMSKIYVKNKHIFENAIYISELLNLKLEIY
;
A
#
# COMPACT_ATOMS: atom_id res chain seq x y z
N MET A 1 -8.06 -2.16 -20.14
CA MET A 1 -6.58 -2.14 -20.21
C MET A 1 -6.06 -3.57 -20.21
N ASN A 2 -5.11 -3.95 -21.08
CA ASN A 2 -4.54 -5.30 -21.10
C ASN A 2 -3.74 -5.56 -19.80
N ILE A 3 -3.87 -6.75 -19.20
CA ILE A 3 -3.17 -7.12 -17.96
C ILE A 3 -1.64 -6.95 -18.07
N ASN A 4 -1.07 -7.21 -19.24
CA ASN A 4 0.36 -7.03 -19.49
C ASN A 4 0.76 -5.55 -19.52
N ALA A 5 -0.13 -4.66 -19.98
CA ALA A 5 0.09 -3.22 -19.93
C ALA A 5 0.04 -2.72 -18.48
N LEU A 6 -0.96 -3.16 -17.70
CA LEU A 6 -1.06 -2.85 -16.27
C LEU A 6 0.20 -3.31 -15.51
N LYS A 7 0.66 -4.54 -15.75
CA LYS A 7 1.89 -5.07 -15.16
C LYS A 7 3.12 -4.21 -15.49
N ARG A 8 3.24 -3.74 -16.73
CA ARG A 8 4.34 -2.85 -17.15
C ARG A 8 4.26 -1.49 -16.46
N GLU A 9 3.07 -0.90 -16.36
CA GLU A 9 2.88 0.37 -15.67
C GLU A 9 3.19 0.25 -14.17
N MET A 10 2.68 -0.80 -13.50
CA MET A 10 2.98 -1.05 -12.08
C MET A 10 4.49 -1.23 -11.81
N LYS A 11 5.24 -1.81 -12.76
CA LYS A 11 6.69 -1.94 -12.62
C LYS A 11 7.42 -0.59 -12.61
N LYS A 12 6.89 0.43 -13.27
CA LYS A 12 7.46 1.80 -13.30
C LYS A 12 7.18 2.60 -12.03
N LEU A 13 6.11 2.30 -11.30
CA LEU A 13 5.73 3.04 -10.10
C LEU A 13 6.72 2.78 -8.98
N GLU A 14 7.35 3.80 -8.41
CA GLU A 14 8.31 3.62 -7.31
C GLU A 14 7.64 3.45 -5.94
N LYS A 15 6.46 4.05 -5.77
CA LYS A 15 5.75 4.12 -4.49
C LYS A 15 4.27 4.27 -4.74
N PHE A 16 3.49 3.47 -4.03
CA PHE A 16 2.03 3.51 -4.10
C PHE A 16 1.41 2.75 -2.93
N PHE A 17 0.11 2.96 -2.75
CA PHE A 17 -0.73 2.11 -1.92
C PHE A 17 -1.70 1.32 -2.80
N VAL A 18 -2.12 0.16 -2.29
CA VAL A 18 -3.25 -0.60 -2.83
C VAL A 18 -4.28 -0.77 -1.74
N ASP A 19 -5.53 -0.41 -2.00
CA ASP A 19 -6.61 -0.58 -1.04
C ASP A 19 -7.10 -2.05 -1.00
N PRO A 20 -7.99 -2.42 -0.06
CA PRO A 20 -8.53 -3.77 0.01
C PRO A 20 -9.29 -4.24 -1.23
N SER A 21 -9.78 -3.32 -2.08
CA SER A 21 -10.48 -3.66 -3.32
C SER A 21 -9.52 -3.90 -4.50
N GLY A 22 -8.24 -3.57 -4.33
CA GLY A 22 -7.21 -3.64 -5.37
C GLY A 22 -6.99 -2.34 -6.13
N GLU A 23 -7.60 -1.23 -5.71
CA GLU A 23 -7.39 0.08 -6.32
C GLU A 23 -6.00 0.63 -5.96
N ILE A 24 -5.29 1.17 -6.95
CA ILE A 24 -3.93 1.67 -6.81
C ILE A 24 -3.94 3.19 -6.64
N TYR A 25 -3.32 3.65 -5.57
CA TYR A 25 -3.15 5.06 -5.24
C TYR A 25 -1.69 5.44 -5.40
N THR A 26 -1.41 6.44 -6.25
CA THR A 26 -0.05 6.85 -6.61
C THR A 26 0.16 8.32 -6.30
N ALA A 27 1.40 8.70 -5.98
CA ALA A 27 1.81 10.09 -5.86
C ALA A 27 3.29 10.24 -6.22
N THR A 28 3.68 11.45 -6.61
CA THR A 28 5.09 11.83 -6.80
C THR A 28 5.81 12.07 -5.46
N GLU A 29 5.06 12.23 -4.38
CA GLU A 29 5.51 12.65 -3.05
C GLU A 29 5.76 11.47 -2.08
N LEU A 30 6.08 11.75 -0.82
CA LEU A 30 6.26 10.72 0.22
C LEU A 30 4.98 9.90 0.48
N HIS A 31 5.14 8.63 0.89
CA HIS A 31 4.00 7.76 1.26
C HIS A 31 3.09 8.41 2.30
N GLU A 32 3.64 9.05 3.32
CA GLU A 32 2.85 9.72 4.37
C GLU A 32 2.01 10.87 3.80
N LYS A 33 2.52 11.62 2.82
CA LYS A 33 1.72 12.68 2.17
C LYS A 33 0.56 12.06 1.39
N LEU A 34 0.81 11.01 0.62
CA LEU A 34 -0.23 10.25 -0.08
C LEU A 34 -1.26 9.65 0.90
N ALA A 35 -0.79 9.09 2.01
CA ALA A 35 -1.69 8.51 3.01
C ALA A 35 -2.61 9.57 3.63
N ARG A 36 -2.09 10.77 3.88
CA ARG A 36 -2.89 11.92 4.34
C ARG A 36 -3.94 12.32 3.31
N GLU A 37 -3.56 12.46 2.05
CA GLU A 37 -4.49 12.80 0.96
C GLU A 37 -5.62 11.76 0.82
N ILE A 38 -5.29 10.46 0.93
CA ILE A 38 -6.28 9.38 0.97
C ILE A 38 -7.22 9.54 2.16
N CYS A 39 -6.68 9.78 3.36
CA CYS A 39 -7.51 9.94 4.55
C CYS A 39 -8.41 11.19 4.46
N GLU A 40 -7.89 12.31 3.98
CA GLU A 40 -8.64 13.56 3.80
C GLU A 40 -9.78 13.39 2.80
N LYS A 41 -9.52 12.75 1.65
CA LYS A 41 -10.53 12.45 0.63
C LYS A 41 -11.66 11.56 1.18
N ASN A 42 -11.33 10.65 2.09
CA ASN A 42 -12.29 9.73 2.71
C ASN A 42 -12.87 10.24 4.03
N HIS A 43 -12.54 11.47 4.45
CA HIS A 43 -12.95 12.06 5.72
C HIS A 43 -12.61 11.19 6.95
N TRP A 44 -11.43 10.56 6.93
CA TRP A 44 -10.94 9.75 8.05
C TRP A 44 -10.00 10.53 8.97
N GLU A 45 -10.33 10.53 10.25
CA GLU A 45 -9.47 11.10 11.29
C GLU A 45 -8.41 10.08 11.72
N TRP A 46 -7.15 10.35 11.37
CA TRP A 46 -5.99 9.53 11.75
C TRP A 46 -5.15 10.17 12.87
N LYS A 47 -5.36 11.46 13.17
CA LYS A 47 -4.54 12.27 14.08
C LYS A 47 -4.77 12.03 15.58
N ILE A 48 -5.56 11.03 15.98
CA ILE A 48 -6.10 10.91 17.35
C ILE A 48 -5.00 10.72 18.43
N SER A 49 -3.78 10.28 18.09
CA SER A 49 -2.73 10.03 19.09
C SER A 49 -1.39 10.73 18.88
N GLY A 50 -1.21 11.56 17.83
CA GLY A 50 0.04 12.31 17.56
C GLY A 50 1.29 11.49 17.24
N LEU A 51 1.34 10.22 17.64
CA LEU A 51 2.39 9.23 17.37
C LEU A 51 2.02 8.24 16.26
N TYR A 52 0.84 8.40 15.67
CA TYR A 52 0.26 7.48 14.68
C TYR A 52 0.18 8.17 13.32
N SER A 53 0.92 7.64 12.34
CA SER A 53 0.97 8.23 11.01
C SER A 53 -0.29 7.90 10.21
N ALA A 54 -0.54 8.66 9.13
CA ALA A 54 -1.62 8.32 8.21
C ALA A 54 -1.34 6.98 7.52
N GLU A 55 -0.07 6.66 7.26
CA GLU A 55 0.34 5.36 6.74
C GLU A 55 -0.08 4.22 7.68
N ASP A 56 0.26 4.33 8.98
CA ASP A 56 -0.08 3.31 9.98
C ASP A 56 -1.60 3.12 10.05
N PHE A 57 -2.36 4.22 10.03
CA PHE A 57 -3.81 4.16 9.99
C PHE A 57 -4.34 3.40 8.76
N LEU A 58 -3.82 3.68 7.57
CA LEU A 58 -4.25 2.98 6.36
C LEU A 58 -3.90 1.49 6.42
N LEU A 59 -2.70 1.16 6.86
CA LEU A 59 -2.25 -0.22 6.90
C LEU A 59 -2.97 -1.02 8.00
N GLU A 60 -3.17 -0.46 9.19
CA GLU A 60 -3.69 -1.18 10.38
C GLU A 60 -5.19 -1.04 10.58
N LYS A 61 -5.84 0.02 10.08
CA LYS A 61 -7.29 0.23 10.27
C LYS A 61 -8.07 0.02 8.99
N LYS A 62 -7.42 0.21 7.83
CA LYS A 62 -8.08 0.15 6.53
C LYS A 62 -7.62 -1.02 5.66
N GLY A 63 -6.58 -1.75 6.06
CA GLY A 63 -6.11 -2.93 5.33
C GLY A 63 -5.44 -2.62 4.00
N TYR A 64 -4.90 -1.42 3.87
CA TYR A 64 -4.12 -1.05 2.71
C TYR A 64 -2.81 -1.83 2.67
N ILE A 65 -2.25 -1.96 1.48
CA ILE A 65 -0.94 -2.55 1.20
C ILE A 65 -0.03 -1.42 0.73
N LYS A 66 1.13 -1.27 1.37
CA LYS A 66 2.15 -0.29 0.96
C LYS A 66 3.15 -0.95 0.03
N VAL A 67 3.49 -0.30 -1.07
CA VAL A 67 4.56 -0.75 -1.97
C VAL A 67 5.62 0.33 -2.08
N ALA A 68 6.87 -0.06 -1.85
CA ALA A 68 8.04 0.80 -1.90
C ALA A 68 9.12 0.15 -2.78
N LYS A 69 9.64 0.90 -3.76
CA LYS A 69 10.69 0.51 -4.71
C LYS A 69 11.65 1.67 -4.98
N TYR A 70 12.09 2.38 -3.95
CA TYR A 70 13.06 3.47 -4.08
C TYR A 70 14.41 3.03 -3.50
N ASP A 71 15.51 3.34 -4.20
CA ASP A 71 16.91 3.03 -3.84
C ASP A 71 17.09 1.77 -2.98
N VAL A 72 17.29 1.97 -1.67
CA VAL A 72 17.62 0.92 -0.68
C VAL A 72 16.41 0.19 -0.11
N PHE A 73 15.19 0.64 -0.38
CA PHE A 73 13.94 0.09 0.14
C PHE A 73 13.07 -0.51 -0.97
N LYS A 74 12.98 -1.85 -0.98
CA LYS A 74 12.23 -2.62 -1.99
C LYS A 74 11.37 -3.68 -1.32
N TYR A 75 10.12 -3.33 -1.04
CA TYR A 75 9.22 -4.21 -0.28
C TYR A 75 7.74 -3.94 -0.58
N VAL A 76 6.92 -4.94 -0.27
CA VAL A 76 5.48 -4.84 -0.10
C VAL A 76 5.20 -5.00 1.39
N ALA A 77 4.44 -4.11 2.01
CA ALA A 77 4.12 -4.18 3.43
C ALA A 77 2.60 -4.28 3.67
N MET A 78 2.22 -5.14 4.61
CA MET A 78 0.84 -5.29 5.09
C MET A 78 0.79 -5.55 6.60
N SER A 79 -0.33 -5.23 7.25
CA SER A 79 -0.48 -5.46 8.69
C SER A 79 -0.61 -6.94 9.00
N LYS A 80 0.02 -7.36 10.10
CA LYS A 80 -0.20 -8.69 10.69
C LYS A 80 -1.67 -8.99 10.97
N ILE A 81 -2.48 -7.98 11.31
CA ILE A 81 -3.90 -8.20 11.60
C ILE A 81 -4.69 -8.69 10.37
N TYR A 82 -4.20 -8.37 9.16
CA TYR A 82 -4.86 -8.73 7.90
C TYR A 82 -4.33 -10.02 7.28
N VAL A 83 -3.36 -10.71 7.90
CA VAL A 83 -2.85 -12.01 7.40
C VAL A 83 -3.95 -13.07 7.34
N LYS A 84 -4.93 -13.01 8.25
CA LYS A 84 -6.10 -13.91 8.24
C LYS A 84 -7.19 -13.46 7.27
N ASN A 85 -7.11 -12.25 6.72
CA ASN A 85 -8.03 -11.80 5.68
C ASN A 85 -7.52 -12.35 4.33
N LYS A 86 -8.16 -13.44 3.87
CA LYS A 86 -7.76 -14.15 2.64
C LYS A 86 -7.56 -13.20 1.46
N HIS A 87 -8.50 -12.28 1.23
CA HIS A 87 -8.47 -11.39 0.07
C HIS A 87 -7.28 -10.42 0.12
N ILE A 88 -7.08 -9.74 1.25
CA ILE A 88 -5.97 -8.78 1.40
C ILE A 88 -4.62 -9.50 1.34
N PHE A 89 -4.53 -10.67 1.97
CA PHE A 89 -3.30 -11.47 1.99
C PHE A 89 -2.93 -11.98 0.58
N GLU A 90 -3.90 -12.49 -0.18
CA GLU A 90 -3.69 -12.91 -1.58
C GLU A 90 -3.27 -11.72 -2.47
N ASN A 91 -3.88 -10.54 -2.28
CA ASN A 91 -3.47 -9.34 -3.00
C ASN A 91 -2.01 -8.97 -2.68
N ALA A 92 -1.61 -9.02 -1.41
CA ALA A 92 -0.24 -8.71 -0.99
C ALA A 92 0.78 -9.69 -1.58
N ILE A 93 0.49 -10.99 -1.56
CA ILE A 93 1.32 -12.02 -2.21
C ILE A 93 1.42 -11.75 -3.71
N TYR A 94 0.29 -11.54 -4.38
CA TYR A 94 0.26 -11.32 -5.81
C TYR A 94 1.11 -10.11 -6.23
N ILE A 95 1.02 -8.99 -5.49
CA ILE A 95 1.83 -7.81 -5.76
C ILE A 95 3.33 -8.09 -5.52
N SER A 96 3.65 -8.80 -4.44
CA SER A 96 5.01 -9.21 -4.08
C SER A 96 5.65 -10.03 -5.19
N GLU A 97 4.95 -11.05 -5.69
CA GLU A 97 5.40 -11.93 -6.77
C GLU A 97 5.51 -11.16 -8.10
N LEU A 98 4.50 -10.35 -8.42
CA LEU A 98 4.44 -9.59 -9.66
C LEU A 98 5.63 -8.63 -9.81
N LEU A 99 6.01 -7.98 -8.71
CA LEU A 99 7.07 -6.98 -8.68
C LEU A 99 8.42 -7.54 -8.25
N ASN A 100 8.49 -8.83 -7.89
CA ASN A 100 9.67 -9.47 -7.33
C ASN A 100 10.23 -8.70 -6.12
N LEU A 101 9.34 -8.40 -5.18
CA LEU A 101 9.65 -7.70 -3.92
C LEU A 101 9.44 -8.65 -2.74
N LYS A 102 10.11 -8.38 -1.63
CA LYS A 102 9.87 -9.07 -0.37
C LYS A 102 8.54 -8.60 0.24
N LEU A 103 7.70 -9.54 0.68
CA LEU A 103 6.54 -9.24 1.51
C LEU A 103 6.98 -9.10 2.98
N GLU A 104 6.67 -7.96 3.57
CA GLU A 104 6.93 -7.61 4.95
C GLU A 104 5.60 -7.54 5.71
N ILE A 105 5.49 -8.36 6.75
CA ILE A 105 4.36 -8.37 7.65
C ILE A 105 4.82 -7.67 8.91
N TYR A 106 4.24 -6.49 9.15
CA TYR A 106 4.54 -5.67 10.32
C TYR A 106 3.56 -5.95 11.46
#